data_AF-A0A7C2YEN0-F1
#
_entry.id   AF-A0A7C2YEN0-F1
#
_cell.length_a   1.000
_cell.length_b   1.000
_cell.length_c   1.000
_cell.angle_alpha   90.00
_cell.angle_beta   90.00
_cell.angle_gamma   90.00
#
_symmetry.space_group_name_H-M   'P 1'
#
loop_
_entity.id
_entity.type
_entity.pdbx_description
1 polymer ?
#
loop_
_entity_poly.entity_id
_entity_poly.type
_entity_poly.pdbx_seq_one_letter_code
_entity_poly.pdbx_strand_id
1 'polypeptide(L)'
;MKVIREPRVYLVGRQQVDDAAIERFLEDYGLTWQTDTEVGAERLVEAGGRVCYLSFGKGRRSNAEYIGNLIGQKHGSVLEHAVWNFIIAGVSRSFSHELVRHRAGWGYSQLSQRYVDESDAAFVVPDVVAEDERAYAVWLRAIEAAHAAYVELVEILQERFKDVPDRTLRRKLARQAARSV
;
A
#
# COMPACT_ATOMS: atom_id res chain seq x y z
N MET A 1 3.42 -9.81 -23.80
CA MET A 1 4.08 -9.29 -22.60
C MET A 1 3.88 -7.79 -22.51
N LYS A 2 3.47 -7.26 -21.35
CA LYS A 2 3.19 -5.82 -21.17
C LYS A 2 4.38 -5.14 -20.47
N VAL A 3 4.88 -4.02 -21.00
CA VAL A 3 5.89 -3.19 -20.34
C VAL A 3 5.21 -1.97 -19.71
N ILE A 4 5.57 -1.66 -18.46
CA ILE A 4 5.04 -0.56 -17.66
C ILE A 4 6.19 0.40 -17.37
N ARG A 5 5.93 1.71 -17.55
CA ARG A 5 6.86 2.79 -17.22
C ARG A 5 6.42 3.60 -16.01
N GLU A 6 5.12 3.74 -15.81
CA GLU A 6 4.57 4.58 -14.76
C GLU A 6 3.77 3.75 -13.75
N PRO A 7 4.04 3.91 -12.44
CA PRO A 7 3.21 3.31 -11.41
C PRO A 7 1.84 4.00 -11.34
N ARG A 8 0.86 3.29 -10.79
CA ARG A 8 -0.47 3.84 -10.52
C ARG A 8 -0.76 3.71 -9.04
N VAL A 9 -1.22 4.79 -8.43
CA VAL A 9 -1.55 4.84 -7.01
C VAL A 9 -3.02 5.20 -6.87
N TYR A 10 -3.75 4.39 -6.10
CA TYR A 10 -5.16 4.58 -5.84
C TYR A 10 -5.35 4.73 -4.33
N LEU A 11 -5.92 5.85 -3.88
CA LEU A 11 -6.39 5.99 -2.50
C LEU A 11 -7.72 5.25 -2.37
N VAL A 12 -7.75 4.18 -1.57
CA VAL A 12 -8.92 3.29 -1.44
C VAL A 12 -9.53 3.27 -0.04
N GLY A 13 -8.86 3.87 0.94
CA GLY A 13 -9.36 3.94 2.31
C GLY A 13 -8.81 5.15 3.05
N ARG A 14 -9.67 5.79 3.84
CA ARG A 14 -9.38 6.92 4.73
C ARG A 14 -10.42 6.96 5.86
N GLN A 15 -10.11 7.66 6.94
CA GLN A 15 -11.00 7.81 8.10
C GLN A 15 -12.30 8.50 7.73
N GLN A 16 -13.39 8.03 8.33
CA GLN A 16 -14.59 8.81 8.56
C GLN A 16 -14.75 9.03 10.05
N VAL A 17 -15.35 10.15 10.42
CA VAL A 17 -15.59 10.53 11.81
C VAL A 17 -17.05 10.23 12.13
N ASP A 18 -17.30 9.66 13.31
CA ASP A 18 -18.64 9.55 13.87
C ASP A 18 -18.95 10.81 14.68
N ASP A 19 -19.64 11.75 14.04
CA ASP A 19 -19.98 13.04 14.64
C ASP A 19 -20.87 12.86 15.88
N ALA A 20 -21.85 11.96 15.84
CA ALA A 20 -22.76 11.72 16.95
C ALA A 20 -22.04 11.15 18.17
N ALA A 21 -21.03 10.30 17.96
CA ALA A 21 -20.19 9.81 19.05
C ALA A 21 -19.32 10.91 19.68
N ILE A 22 -18.78 11.83 18.86
CA ILE A 22 -18.02 12.98 19.36
C ILE A 22 -18.92 13.94 20.14
N GLU A 23 -20.09 14.27 19.60
CA GLU A 23 -21.08 15.13 20.26
C GLU A 23 -21.48 14.57 21.62
N ARG A 24 -21.84 13.28 21.68
CA ARG A 24 -22.16 12.63 22.95
C ARG A 24 -21.01 12.70 23.97
N PHE A 25 -19.77 12.46 23.53
CA PHE A 25 -18.60 12.63 24.41
C PHE A 25 -18.46 14.07 24.92
N LEU A 26 -18.69 15.06 24.06
CA LEU A 26 -18.61 16.46 24.49
C LEU A 26 -19.72 16.78 25.50
N GLU A 27 -20.94 16.32 25.28
CA GLU A 27 -22.08 16.51 26.18
C GLU A 27 -21.87 15.85 27.55
N ASP A 28 -21.47 14.57 27.56
CA ASP A 28 -21.24 13.78 28.79
C ASP A 28 -20.23 14.45 29.74
N TYR A 29 -19.29 15.21 29.18
CA TYR A 29 -18.23 15.90 29.93
C TYR A 29 -18.41 17.42 30.00
N GLY A 30 -19.53 17.98 29.50
CA GLY A 30 -19.79 19.42 29.51
C GLY A 30 -18.79 20.24 28.70
N LEU A 31 -18.23 19.65 27.64
CA LEU A 31 -17.24 20.23 26.74
C LEU A 31 -17.90 20.81 25.48
N THR A 32 -17.15 21.63 24.76
CA THR A 32 -17.55 22.11 23.42
C THR A 32 -16.35 22.03 22.49
N TRP A 33 -16.55 21.79 21.20
CA TRP A 33 -15.46 21.79 20.23
C TRP A 33 -15.97 22.15 18.84
N GLN A 34 -15.17 22.93 18.13
CA GLN A 34 -15.36 23.25 16.72
C GLN A 34 -13.98 23.23 16.05
N THR A 35 -13.95 22.77 14.80
CA THR A 35 -12.75 22.70 13.97
C THR A 35 -13.11 23.17 12.56
N ASP A 36 -12.15 23.72 11.83
CA ASP A 36 -12.33 24.33 10.51
C ASP A 36 -11.99 23.38 9.34
N THR A 37 -11.77 22.10 9.64
CA THR A 37 -11.55 21.04 8.64
C THR A 37 -12.70 20.03 8.61
N GLU A 38 -13.03 19.57 7.41
CA GLU A 38 -13.93 18.44 7.18
C GLU A 38 -13.17 17.12 6.97
N VAL A 39 -11.83 17.16 6.91
CA VAL A 39 -11.01 15.98 6.67
C VAL A 39 -10.96 15.10 7.92
N GLY A 40 -11.59 13.93 7.85
CA GLY A 40 -11.74 13.05 9.02
C GLY A 40 -10.43 12.72 9.75
N ALA A 41 -9.34 12.50 9.01
CA ALA A 41 -8.02 12.28 9.60
C ALA A 41 -7.53 13.46 10.46
N GLU A 42 -7.64 14.68 9.94
CA GLU A 42 -7.21 15.90 10.64
C GLU A 42 -8.08 16.18 11.88
N ARG A 43 -9.39 15.92 11.76
CA ARG A 43 -10.33 16.00 12.89
C ARG A 43 -9.95 15.01 14.00
N LEU A 44 -9.62 13.77 13.65
CA LEU A 44 -9.23 12.75 14.64
C LEU A 44 -7.89 13.06 15.29
N VAL A 45 -6.91 13.59 14.54
CA VAL A 45 -5.63 14.03 15.09
C VAL A 45 -5.83 15.18 16.08
N GLU A 46 -6.61 16.20 15.72
CA GLU A 46 -6.92 17.31 16.63
C GLU A 46 -7.68 16.83 17.87
N ALA A 47 -8.74 16.03 17.69
CA ALA A 47 -9.50 15.46 18.80
C ALA A 47 -8.60 14.66 19.74
N GLY A 48 -7.75 13.77 19.21
CA GLY A 48 -6.79 12.98 19.99
C GLY A 48 -5.84 13.86 20.80
N GLY A 49 -5.26 14.89 20.18
CA GLY A 49 -4.42 15.88 20.88
C GLY A 49 -5.18 16.63 21.98
N ARG A 50 -6.45 16.99 21.74
CA ARG A 50 -7.29 17.68 22.74
C ARG A 50 -7.68 16.78 23.90
N VAL A 51 -7.96 15.48 23.65
CA VAL A 51 -8.24 14.49 24.71
C VAL A 51 -7.09 14.43 25.72
N CYS A 52 -5.83 14.41 25.26
CA CYS A 52 -4.66 14.30 26.15
C CYS A 52 -4.59 15.40 27.23
N TYR A 53 -5.16 16.58 26.96
CA TYR A 53 -5.13 17.74 27.85
C TYR A 53 -6.53 18.24 28.24
N LEU A 54 -7.58 17.51 27.86
CA LEU A 54 -8.99 17.96 27.88
C LEU A 54 -9.16 19.41 27.38
N SER A 55 -8.39 19.79 26.36
CA SER A 55 -8.30 21.16 25.85
C SER A 55 -9.35 21.47 24.78
N PHE A 56 -10.56 20.97 24.98
CA PHE A 56 -11.70 21.25 24.12
C PHE A 56 -12.27 22.64 24.42
N GLY A 57 -12.74 23.33 23.39
CA GLY A 57 -13.39 24.63 23.47
C GLY A 57 -13.51 25.29 22.11
N LYS A 58 -14.03 26.52 22.07
CA LYS A 58 -13.94 27.38 20.88
C LYS A 58 -12.47 27.81 20.69
N GLY A 59 -11.80 27.22 19.71
CA GLY A 59 -10.38 27.43 19.42
C GLY A 59 -10.08 28.81 18.83
N ARG A 60 -8.98 29.42 19.28
CA ARG A 60 -8.37 30.65 18.71
C ARG A 60 -7.43 30.36 17.52
N ARG A 61 -7.25 29.10 17.14
CA ARG A 61 -6.30 28.60 16.12
C ARG A 61 -7.00 27.67 15.15
N SER A 62 -6.58 27.66 13.89
CA SER A 62 -7.05 26.69 12.89
C SER A 62 -6.59 25.27 13.21
N ASN A 63 -7.22 24.26 12.61
CA ASN A 63 -6.80 22.87 12.70
C ASN A 63 -5.34 22.71 12.22
N ALA A 64 -4.98 23.34 11.09
CA ALA A 64 -3.63 23.29 10.54
C ALA A 64 -2.58 23.87 11.52
N GLU A 65 -2.87 24.99 12.17
CA GLU A 65 -2.00 25.56 13.22
C GLU A 65 -1.88 24.62 14.43
N TYR A 66 -2.98 23.96 14.82
CA TYR A 66 -2.99 23.02 15.94
C TYR A 66 -2.13 21.78 15.64
N ILE A 67 -2.34 21.12 14.49
CA ILE A 67 -1.54 19.97 14.06
C ILE A 67 -0.07 20.38 13.87
N GLY A 68 0.20 21.53 13.26
CA GLY A 68 1.56 22.06 13.11
C GLY A 68 2.25 22.24 14.46
N ASN A 69 1.53 22.73 15.48
CA ASN A 69 2.05 22.81 16.84
C ASN A 69 2.31 21.43 17.47
N LEU A 70 1.44 20.44 17.27
CA LEU A 70 1.68 19.06 17.75
C LEU A 70 2.97 18.47 17.14
N ILE A 71 3.17 18.67 15.83
CA ILE A 71 4.38 18.24 15.13
C ILE A 71 5.61 18.98 15.67
N GLY A 72 5.52 20.30 15.85
CA GLY A 72 6.61 21.11 16.41
C GLY A 72 7.02 20.68 17.82
N GLN A 73 6.07 20.22 18.63
CA GLN A 73 6.31 19.67 19.97
C GLN A 73 6.70 18.18 19.96
N LYS A 74 6.76 17.53 18.79
CA LYS A 74 7.07 16.10 18.62
C LYS A 74 6.05 15.17 19.28
N HIS A 75 4.79 15.59 19.38
CA HIS A 75 3.69 14.73 19.84
C HIS A 75 3.21 13.82 18.69
N GLY A 76 4.07 12.90 18.25
CA GLY A 76 3.83 12.10 17.04
C GLY A 76 2.73 11.04 17.17
N SER A 77 2.46 10.54 18.38
CA SER A 77 1.50 9.44 18.60
C SER A 77 0.08 9.77 18.15
N VAL A 78 -0.35 11.02 18.27
CA VAL A 78 -1.67 11.48 17.80
C VAL A 78 -1.83 11.39 16.27
N LEU A 79 -0.72 11.41 15.52
CA LEU A 79 -0.73 11.28 14.06
C LEU A 79 -1.04 9.85 13.63
N GLU A 80 -0.84 8.85 14.50
CA GLU A 80 -1.10 7.44 14.21
C GLU A 80 -2.60 7.12 14.06
N HIS A 81 -3.48 8.04 14.50
CA HIS A 81 -4.93 7.93 14.29
C HIS A 81 -5.34 8.17 12.83
N ALA A 82 -4.45 8.75 12.01
CA ALA A 82 -4.66 8.97 10.61
C ALA A 82 -4.04 7.82 9.78
N VAL A 83 -4.88 7.04 9.12
CA VAL A 83 -4.52 5.81 8.39
C VAL A 83 -5.06 5.87 6.97
N TRP A 84 -4.19 5.72 5.99
CA TRP A 84 -4.57 5.68 4.58
C TRP A 84 -4.30 4.30 3.99
N ASN A 85 -5.21 3.84 3.14
CA ASN A 85 -5.04 2.60 2.41
C ASN A 85 -4.85 2.92 0.93
N PHE A 86 -3.76 2.40 0.36
CA PHE A 86 -3.45 2.57 -1.06
C PHE A 86 -3.42 1.23 -1.76
N ILE A 87 -3.91 1.21 -3.00
CA ILE A 87 -3.51 0.19 -3.98
C ILE A 87 -2.41 0.81 -4.82
N ILE A 88 -1.24 0.17 -4.85
CA ILE A 88 -0.11 0.56 -5.68
C ILE A 88 0.08 -0.52 -6.75
N ALA A 89 -0.05 -0.13 -8.01
CA ALA A 89 0.05 -1.02 -9.17
C ALA A 89 1.12 -0.51 -10.15
N GLY A 90 1.58 -1.39 -11.04
CA GLY A 90 2.62 -1.02 -12.01
C GLY A 90 3.99 -0.76 -11.37
N VAL A 91 4.29 -1.43 -10.26
CA VAL A 91 5.56 -1.37 -9.56
C VAL A 91 6.31 -2.70 -9.64
N SER A 92 7.64 -2.64 -9.63
CA SER A 92 8.48 -3.84 -9.73
C SER A 92 8.49 -4.66 -8.45
N ARG A 93 8.93 -5.92 -8.54
CA ARG A 93 9.21 -6.75 -7.35
C ARG A 93 10.34 -6.17 -6.50
N SER A 94 11.39 -5.61 -7.12
CA SER A 94 12.48 -4.95 -6.39
C SER A 94 11.98 -3.77 -5.57
N PHE A 95 11.15 -2.89 -6.15
CA PHE A 95 10.50 -1.81 -5.43
C PHE A 95 9.71 -2.34 -4.22
N SER A 96 8.88 -3.36 -4.43
CA SER A 96 8.07 -3.89 -3.34
C SER A 96 8.92 -4.54 -2.24
N HIS A 97 10.10 -5.07 -2.58
CA HIS A 97 11.01 -5.69 -1.63
C HIS A 97 11.69 -4.64 -0.73
N GLU A 98 11.92 -3.44 -1.23
CA GLU A 98 12.34 -2.28 -0.43
C GLU A 98 11.17 -1.71 0.39
N LEU A 99 10.00 -1.57 -0.23
CA LEU A 99 8.82 -1.00 0.42
C LEU A 99 8.43 -1.76 1.70
N VAL A 100 8.43 -3.10 1.66
CA VAL A 100 8.03 -3.93 2.82
C VAL A 100 9.02 -3.90 3.99
N ARG A 101 10.13 -3.16 3.88
CA ARG A 101 11.07 -2.95 4.98
C ARG A 101 10.56 -1.90 5.98
N HIS A 102 9.60 -1.07 5.59
CA HIS A 102 8.91 -0.16 6.50
C HIS A 102 7.90 -0.95 7.34
N ARG A 103 8.09 -0.98 8.67
CA ARG A 103 7.32 -1.87 9.57
C ARG A 103 6.30 -1.14 10.43
N ALA A 104 6.73 -0.05 11.08
CA ALA A 104 5.87 0.69 12.01
C ALA A 104 4.77 1.44 11.24
N GLY A 105 3.50 1.14 11.54
CA GLY A 105 2.35 1.78 10.89
C GLY A 105 2.01 1.26 9.49
N TRP A 106 2.67 0.19 9.02
CA TRP A 106 2.42 -0.36 7.68
C TRP A 106 1.79 -1.76 7.73
N GLY A 107 0.74 -1.96 6.93
CA GLY A 107 0.14 -3.26 6.66
C GLY A 107 0.15 -3.54 5.16
N TYR A 108 0.62 -4.73 4.76
CA TYR A 108 0.78 -5.09 3.36
C TYR A 108 -0.10 -6.27 2.98
N SER A 109 -0.77 -6.15 1.84
CA SER A 109 -1.35 -7.26 1.09
C SER A 109 -0.83 -7.17 -0.33
N GLN A 110 -0.12 -8.20 -0.79
CA GLN A 110 0.60 -8.18 -2.06
C GLN A 110 0.21 -9.35 -2.95
N LEU A 111 0.14 -9.11 -4.26
CA LEU A 111 -0.03 -10.16 -5.28
C LEU A 111 0.97 -11.30 -5.06
N SER A 112 0.46 -12.52 -5.01
CA SER A 112 1.27 -13.72 -4.75
C SER A 112 1.58 -14.48 -6.03
N GLN A 113 2.86 -14.50 -6.42
CA GLN A 113 3.36 -15.32 -7.54
C GLN A 113 3.25 -16.84 -7.30
N ARG A 114 2.87 -17.26 -6.09
CA ARG A 114 2.55 -18.67 -5.82
C ARG A 114 1.15 -19.03 -6.31
N TYR A 115 0.26 -18.05 -6.42
CA TYR A 115 -1.16 -18.28 -6.68
C TYR A 115 -1.60 -17.66 -8.00
N VAL A 116 -1.17 -16.44 -8.31
CA VAL A 116 -1.51 -15.76 -9.57
C VAL A 116 -0.72 -16.36 -10.72
N ASP A 117 -1.37 -16.46 -11.87
CA ASP A 117 -0.73 -16.88 -13.12
C ASP A 117 0.04 -15.70 -13.71
N GLU A 118 1.33 -15.90 -13.97
CA GLU A 118 2.22 -14.87 -14.50
C GLU A 118 2.58 -15.13 -15.97
N SER A 119 1.86 -16.04 -16.66
CA SER A 119 1.99 -16.24 -18.11
C SER A 119 1.61 -15.01 -18.95
N ASP A 120 0.91 -14.05 -18.34
CA ASP A 120 0.60 -12.73 -18.91
C ASP A 120 1.24 -11.60 -18.09
N ALA A 121 2.37 -11.87 -17.43
CA ALA A 121 3.03 -10.91 -16.55
C ALA A 121 3.34 -9.59 -17.26
N ALA A 122 3.20 -8.50 -16.49
CA ALA A 122 3.68 -7.20 -16.87
C ALA A 122 5.02 -6.92 -16.17
N PHE A 123 5.93 -6.28 -16.88
CA PHE A 123 7.27 -5.94 -16.38
C PHE A 123 7.43 -4.43 -16.30
N VAL A 124 8.12 -3.97 -15.25
CA VAL A 124 8.41 -2.55 -15.04
C VAL A 124 9.85 -2.29 -15.49
N VAL A 125 10.02 -1.36 -16.43
CA VAL A 125 11.34 -0.94 -16.91
C VAL A 125 11.74 0.36 -16.19
N PRO A 126 12.96 0.44 -15.61
CA PRO A 126 13.48 1.71 -15.09
C PRO A 126 13.66 2.74 -16.20
N ASP A 127 13.38 4.01 -15.94
CA ASP A 127 13.47 5.06 -16.96
C ASP A 127 14.86 5.16 -17.60
N VAL A 128 15.91 5.10 -16.78
CA VAL A 128 17.30 5.10 -17.27
C VAL A 128 17.65 3.95 -18.21
N VAL A 129 16.90 2.83 -18.14
CA VAL A 129 17.04 1.70 -19.07
C VAL A 129 16.17 1.93 -20.31
N ALA A 130 14.96 2.47 -20.14
CA ALA A 130 14.02 2.72 -21.24
C ALA A 130 14.44 3.88 -22.15
N GLU A 131 15.24 4.82 -21.66
CA GLU A 131 15.74 5.99 -22.40
C GLU A 131 16.98 5.71 -23.25
N ASP A 132 17.68 4.59 -23.02
CA ASP A 132 18.81 4.15 -23.84
C ASP A 132 18.41 2.91 -24.66
N GLU A 133 18.41 3.02 -25.98
CA GLU A 133 17.98 1.94 -26.87
C GLU A 133 18.78 0.65 -26.70
N ARG A 134 20.07 0.75 -26.38
CA ARG A 134 20.95 -0.41 -26.21
C ARG A 134 20.64 -1.11 -24.89
N ALA A 135 20.48 -0.34 -23.81
CA ALA A 135 20.09 -0.86 -22.50
C ALA A 135 18.69 -1.49 -22.55
N TYR A 136 17.72 -0.82 -23.18
CA TYR A 136 16.37 -1.34 -23.37
C TYR A 136 16.36 -2.64 -24.15
N ALA A 137 17.14 -2.75 -25.23
CA ALA A 137 17.25 -3.97 -26.01
C ALA A 137 17.84 -5.14 -25.20
N VAL A 138 18.83 -4.89 -24.34
CA VAL A 138 19.38 -5.91 -23.43
C VAL A 138 18.33 -6.36 -22.42
N TRP A 139 17.65 -5.41 -21.79
CA TRP A 139 16.61 -5.68 -20.80
C TRP A 139 15.44 -6.48 -21.40
N LEU A 140 14.95 -6.04 -22.56
CA LEU A 140 13.80 -6.67 -23.22
C LEU A 140 14.09 -8.14 -23.55
N ARG A 141 15.24 -8.42 -24.17
CA ARG A 141 15.66 -9.80 -24.47
C ARG A 141 15.75 -10.68 -23.23
N ALA A 142 16.29 -10.14 -22.14
CA ALA A 142 16.43 -10.89 -20.89
C ALA A 142 15.06 -11.24 -20.28
N ILE A 143 14.15 -10.27 -20.24
CA ILE A 143 12.81 -10.45 -19.69
C ILE A 143 11.95 -11.36 -20.57
N GLU A 144 12.03 -11.26 -21.90
CA GLU A 144 11.35 -12.19 -22.81
C GLU A 144 11.82 -13.63 -22.63
N ALA A 145 13.13 -13.84 -22.49
CA ALA A 145 13.71 -15.15 -22.24
C ALA A 145 13.26 -15.72 -20.88
N ALA A 146 13.30 -14.91 -19.82
CA ALA A 146 12.84 -15.31 -18.48
C ALA A 146 11.34 -15.66 -18.47
N HIS A 147 10.51 -14.85 -19.14
CA HIS A 147 9.07 -15.08 -19.24
C HIS A 147 8.75 -16.36 -20.03
N ALA A 148 9.43 -16.60 -21.17
CA ALA A 148 9.26 -17.83 -21.93
C ALA A 148 9.66 -19.07 -21.08
N ALA A 149 10.78 -19.00 -20.39
CA ALA A 149 11.22 -20.06 -19.48
C ALA A 149 10.23 -20.29 -18.33
N TYR A 150 9.63 -19.22 -17.77
CA TYR A 150 8.58 -19.35 -16.76
C TYR A 150 7.39 -20.16 -17.28
N VAL A 151 6.87 -19.82 -18.47
CA VAL A 151 5.72 -20.51 -19.06
C VAL A 151 6.03 -21.99 -19.27
N GLU A 152 7.18 -22.30 -19.86
CA GLU A 152 7.63 -23.67 -20.09
C GLU A 152 7.78 -24.45 -18.76
N LEU A 153 8.40 -23.84 -17.75
CA LEU A 153 8.53 -24.45 -16.42
C LEU A 153 7.16 -24.71 -15.77
N VAL A 154 6.21 -23.80 -15.91
CA VAL A 154 4.84 -24.00 -15.40
C VAL A 154 4.20 -25.22 -16.06
N GLU A 155 4.30 -25.37 -17.38
CA GLU A 155 3.74 -26.52 -18.12
C GLU A 155 4.36 -27.84 -17.66
N ILE A 156 5.70 -27.91 -17.64
CA ILE A 156 6.45 -29.09 -17.20
C ILE A 156 6.06 -29.48 -15.77
N LEU A 157 6.00 -28.50 -14.86
CA LEU A 157 5.72 -28.77 -13.45
C LEU A 157 4.23 -29.08 -13.20
N GLN A 158 3.31 -28.52 -13.98
CA GLN A 158 1.89 -28.89 -13.89
C GLN A 158 1.67 -30.36 -14.27
N GLU A 159 2.34 -30.84 -15.33
CA GLU A 159 2.31 -32.26 -15.71
C GLU A 159 2.95 -33.13 -14.62
N ARG A 160 4.10 -32.71 -14.06
CA ARG A 160 4.76 -33.42 -12.96
C ARG A 160 3.86 -33.57 -11.73
N PHE A 161 3.03 -32.57 -11.43
CA PHE A 161 2.15 -32.59 -10.26
C PHE A 161 0.71 -33.01 -10.59
N LYS A 162 0.43 -33.58 -11.77
CA LYS A 162 -0.95 -33.91 -12.21
C LYS A 162 -1.73 -34.80 -11.24
N ASP A 163 -1.04 -35.66 -10.49
CA ASP A 163 -1.64 -36.61 -9.55
C ASP A 163 -1.95 -36.00 -8.17
N VAL A 164 -1.56 -34.74 -7.92
CA VAL A 164 -1.92 -34.03 -6.68
C VAL A 164 -3.42 -33.75 -6.69
N PRO A 165 -4.24 -34.32 -5.77
CA PRO A 165 -5.70 -34.22 -5.85
C PRO A 165 -6.22 -32.78 -5.73
N ASP A 166 -5.61 -31.99 -4.83
CA ASP A 166 -5.97 -30.58 -4.64
C ASP A 166 -5.45 -29.74 -5.82
N ARG A 167 -6.39 -29.22 -6.62
CA ARG A 167 -6.12 -28.38 -7.80
C ARG A 167 -5.37 -27.09 -7.44
N THR A 168 -5.68 -26.49 -6.30
CA THR A 168 -5.05 -25.23 -5.86
C THR A 168 -3.61 -25.51 -5.43
N LEU A 169 -3.38 -26.55 -4.65
CA LEU A 169 -2.05 -26.99 -4.26
C LEU A 169 -1.21 -27.36 -5.48
N ARG A 170 -1.78 -28.09 -6.43
CA ARG A 170 -1.12 -28.47 -7.69
C ARG A 170 -0.57 -27.26 -8.44
N ARG A 171 -1.42 -26.27 -8.71
CA ARG A 171 -1.03 -25.01 -9.38
C ARG A 171 0.03 -24.27 -8.60
N LYS A 172 -0.12 -24.22 -7.27
CA LYS A 172 0.80 -23.54 -6.37
C LYS A 172 2.19 -24.17 -6.37
N LEU A 173 2.29 -25.50 -6.37
CA LEU A 173 3.56 -26.23 -6.43
C LEU A 173 4.32 -25.92 -7.73
N ALA A 174 3.63 -25.90 -8.87
CA ALA A 174 4.23 -25.55 -10.15
C ALA A 174 4.69 -24.09 -10.17
N ARG A 175 3.78 -23.14 -9.92
CA ARG A 175 4.05 -21.70 -10.02
C ARG A 175 5.10 -21.21 -9.03
N GLN A 176 5.11 -21.72 -7.80
CA GLN A 176 6.06 -21.27 -6.78
C GLN A 176 7.52 -21.64 -7.09
N ALA A 177 7.72 -22.70 -7.88
CA ALA A 177 9.02 -23.13 -8.36
C ALA A 177 9.36 -22.44 -9.69
N ALA A 178 8.42 -22.41 -10.66
CA ALA A 178 8.65 -21.78 -11.96
C ALA A 178 9.04 -20.30 -11.88
N ARG A 179 8.51 -19.55 -10.90
CA ARG A 179 8.86 -18.13 -10.66
C ARG A 179 10.31 -17.87 -10.20
N SER A 180 11.17 -18.89 -10.22
CA SER A 180 12.59 -18.73 -9.89
C SER A 180 13.41 -18.07 -11.01
N VAL A 181 12.86 -18.05 -12.22
CA VAL A 181 13.42 -17.34 -13.38
C VAL A 181 12.82 -15.96 -13.56
#